data_AF-A0A0B6ZW20-F1
#
_entry.id   AF-A0A0B6ZW20-F1
#
_cell.length_a   1.000
_cell.length_b   1.000
_cell.length_c   1.000
_cell.angle_alpha   90.00
_cell.angle_beta   90.00
_cell.angle_gamma   90.00
#
_symmetry.space_group_name_H-M   'P 1'
#
loop_
_entity.id
_entity.type
_entity.pdbx_description
1 polymer ?
#
loop_
_entity_poly.entity_id
_entity_poly.type
_entity_poly.pdbx_seq_one_letter_code
_entity_poly.pdbx_strand_id
1 'polypeptide(L)'
;MDMPTFPDIEAAVAYAEYVLAYSDKSPATFMKSSTGSSNKNKSIHQKLIDLYIEETMKEPENKDLIYASNLLAKLAKRERLNCMVLSLYPDNEGYSIMLRSRSGVESETMKLPYEESEILDYVDAAQLPPFLLDLLEKAQMNIFYSGCVVVEIRDYRRSATGSYDTQYVLLRPSPQVTECSHFLGDAVCI
;
A
#
# COMPACT_ATOMS: atom_id res chain seq x y z
N MET A 1 24.50 34.75 33.27
CA MET A 1 23.44 34.56 32.27
C MET A 1 24.11 33.90 31.09
N ASP A 2 24.03 32.59 31.01
CA ASP A 2 24.56 31.81 29.90
C ASP A 2 23.68 32.02 28.68
N MET A 3 24.28 32.56 27.62
CA MET A 3 23.69 32.58 26.29
C MET A 3 23.82 31.16 25.72
N PRO A 4 22.73 30.57 25.18
CA PRO A 4 22.84 29.29 24.51
C PRO A 4 23.74 29.45 23.29
N THR A 5 24.86 28.71 23.28
CA THR A 5 25.70 28.53 22.09
C THR A 5 24.86 27.87 21.01
N PHE A 6 24.53 28.64 19.96
CA PHE A 6 23.88 28.13 18.77
C PHE A 6 24.70 26.96 18.20
N PRO A 7 24.06 25.86 17.75
CA PRO A 7 24.78 24.80 17.07
C PRO A 7 25.49 25.43 15.87
N ASP A 8 26.79 25.13 15.76
CA ASP A 8 27.71 25.68 14.78
C ASP A 8 27.09 25.62 13.38
N ILE A 9 26.82 26.81 12.80
CA ILE A 9 26.17 26.95 11.49
C ILE A 9 26.98 26.19 10.44
N GLU A 10 28.30 26.13 10.61
CA GLU A 10 29.22 25.43 9.71
C GLU A 10 29.04 23.90 9.80
N ALA A 11 28.77 23.37 11.00
CA ALA A 11 28.41 21.96 11.19
C ALA A 11 27.02 21.62 10.62
N ALA A 12 26.05 22.53 10.74
CA ALA A 12 24.73 22.36 10.15
C ALA A 12 24.79 22.39 8.61
N VAL A 13 25.61 23.26 8.03
CA VAL A 13 25.87 23.33 6.58
C VAL A 13 26.58 22.06 6.11
N ALA A 14 27.63 21.62 6.80
CA ALA A 14 28.34 20.39 6.44
C ALA A 14 27.44 19.15 6.51
N TYR A 15 26.54 19.07 7.49
CA TYR A 15 25.55 18.00 7.58
C TYR A 15 24.51 18.09 6.46
N ALA A 16 24.05 19.29 6.11
CA ALA A 16 23.13 19.49 4.98
C ALA A 16 23.77 19.09 3.65
N GLU A 17 25.02 19.50 3.39
CA GLU A 17 25.78 19.09 2.21
C GLU A 17 26.04 17.57 2.18
N TYR A 18 26.31 16.96 3.33
CA TYR A 18 26.41 15.50 3.46
C TYR A 18 25.09 14.81 3.10
N VAL A 19 23.95 15.27 3.63
CA VAL A 19 22.63 14.71 3.32
C VAL A 19 22.30 14.89 1.83
N LEU A 20 22.61 16.06 1.25
CA LEU A 20 22.40 16.34 -0.17
C LEU A 20 23.28 15.47 -1.07
N ALA A 21 24.56 15.30 -0.74
CA ALA A 21 25.48 14.41 -1.45
C ALA A 21 25.04 12.93 -1.40
N TYR A 22 24.27 12.55 -0.37
CA TYR A 22 23.66 11.23 -0.29
C TYR A 22 22.31 11.14 -1.00
N SER A 23 21.59 12.25 -1.16
CA SER A 23 20.34 12.31 -1.91
C SER A 23 20.53 12.22 -3.43
N ASP A 24 21.71 12.60 -3.94
CA ASP A 24 22.12 12.43 -5.34
C ASP A 24 22.51 10.99 -5.72
N LYS A 25 22.46 10.06 -4.76
CA LYS A 25 22.65 8.65 -5.05
C LYS A 25 21.43 8.15 -5.83
N SER A 26 21.59 8.11 -7.15
CA SER A 26 20.66 7.51 -8.12
C SER A 26 20.00 6.25 -7.53
N PRO A 27 18.70 6.00 -7.80
CA PRO A 27 17.99 4.79 -7.38
C PRO A 27 18.74 3.48 -7.70
N ALA A 28 19.72 3.51 -8.60
CA ALA A 28 20.69 2.46 -8.87
C ALA A 28 21.53 1.99 -7.68
N THR A 29 21.83 2.85 -6.69
CA THR A 29 22.65 2.44 -5.53
C THR A 29 21.94 1.45 -4.60
N PHE A 30 20.61 1.43 -4.62
CA PHE A 30 19.80 0.44 -3.91
C PHE A 30 19.88 -0.96 -4.55
N MET A 31 20.22 -1.07 -5.84
CA MET A 31 20.33 -2.38 -6.52
C MET A 31 21.45 -3.28 -5.98
N LYS A 32 22.46 -2.73 -5.28
CA LYS A 32 23.64 -3.52 -4.88
C LYS A 32 23.36 -4.54 -3.77
N SER A 33 22.22 -4.49 -3.08
CA SER A 33 21.88 -5.47 -2.02
C SER A 33 20.99 -6.64 -2.47
N SER A 34 20.39 -6.58 -3.67
CA SER A 34 19.25 -7.45 -4.03
C SER A 34 19.50 -8.40 -5.22
N THR A 35 20.72 -8.50 -5.74
CA THR A 35 21.05 -9.30 -6.94
C THR A 35 21.08 -10.83 -6.77
N GLY A 36 20.50 -11.39 -5.70
CA GLY A 36 20.45 -12.86 -5.49
C GLY A 36 19.12 -13.43 -4.98
N SER A 37 18.15 -12.61 -4.60
CA SER A 37 16.92 -13.12 -3.98
C SER A 37 15.82 -13.34 -5.02
N SER A 38 15.37 -14.58 -5.19
CA SER A 38 14.24 -14.91 -6.06
C SER A 38 13.04 -14.03 -5.71
N ASN A 39 12.32 -13.54 -6.73
CA ASN A 39 11.15 -12.65 -6.54
C ASN A 39 10.05 -13.23 -5.64
N LYS A 40 10.09 -14.52 -5.31
CA LYS A 40 9.13 -15.18 -4.41
C LYS A 40 9.26 -14.73 -2.95
N ASN A 41 10.44 -14.32 -2.50
CA ASN A 41 10.69 -14.05 -1.07
C ASN A 41 10.68 -12.55 -0.71
N LYS A 42 10.40 -11.67 -1.67
CA LYS A 42 10.39 -10.22 -1.44
C LYS A 42 9.05 -9.79 -0.83
N SER A 43 9.12 -8.95 0.21
CA SER A 43 7.94 -8.26 0.77
C SER A 43 7.30 -7.36 -0.29
N ILE A 44 6.04 -7.00 -0.08
CA ILE A 44 5.36 -6.05 -0.98
C ILE A 44 6.05 -4.69 -1.01
N HIS A 45 6.59 -4.23 0.12
CA HIS A 45 7.36 -3.00 0.20
C HIS A 45 8.64 -3.08 -0.65
N GLN A 46 9.37 -4.20 -0.57
CA GLN A 46 10.57 -4.39 -1.38
C GLN A 46 10.23 -4.44 -2.88
N LYS A 47 9.14 -5.11 -3.24
CA LYS A 47 8.66 -5.16 -4.63
C LYS A 47 8.26 -3.79 -5.16
N LEU A 48 7.61 -2.95 -4.34
CA LEU A 48 7.26 -1.58 -4.71
C LEU A 48 8.50 -0.70 -4.90
N ILE A 49 9.51 -0.86 -4.04
CA ILE A 49 10.80 -0.16 -4.18
C ILE A 49 11.51 -0.60 -5.47
N ASP A 50 11.61 -1.91 -5.71
CA ASP A 50 12.22 -2.46 -6.92
C ASP A 50 11.49 -1.95 -8.17
N LEU A 51 10.15 -1.91 -8.14
CA LEU A 51 9.34 -1.40 -9.24
C LEU A 51 9.52 0.12 -9.44
N TYR A 52 9.62 0.90 -8.36
CA TYR A 52 9.93 2.33 -8.45
C TYR A 52 11.26 2.57 -9.17
N ILE A 53 12.30 1.83 -8.78
CA ILE A 53 13.63 1.90 -9.41
C ILE A 53 13.54 1.51 -10.88
N GLU A 54 12.87 0.38 -11.19
CA GLU A 54 12.66 -0.10 -12.56
C GLU A 54 11.97 0.96 -13.44
N GLU A 55 10.90 1.57 -12.95
CA GLU A 55 10.13 2.59 -13.69
C GLU A 55 10.88 3.91 -13.84
N THR A 56 11.73 4.28 -12.87
CA THR A 56 12.52 5.52 -12.92
C THR A 56 13.71 5.42 -13.88
N MET A 57 14.20 4.20 -14.14
CA MET A 57 15.28 3.96 -15.11
C MET A 57 14.80 3.84 -16.55
N LYS A 58 13.50 3.75 -16.79
CA LYS A 58 12.95 3.73 -18.15
C LYS A 58 13.07 5.12 -18.75
N GLU A 59 13.63 5.22 -19.96
CA GLU A 59 13.60 6.46 -20.71
C GLU A 59 12.15 6.75 -21.11
N PRO A 60 11.54 7.85 -20.61
CA PRO A 60 10.14 8.13 -20.88
C PRO A 60 9.98 8.52 -22.36
N GLU A 61 9.07 7.85 -23.07
CA GLU A 61 8.70 8.25 -24.44
C GLU A 61 8.11 9.67 -24.44
N ASN A 62 7.42 10.03 -23.34
CA ASN A 62 6.92 11.37 -23.09
C ASN A 62 7.47 11.89 -21.75
N LYS A 63 8.29 12.94 -21.80
CA LYS A 63 8.93 13.55 -20.62
C LYS A 63 7.95 14.19 -19.64
N ASP A 64 6.70 14.42 -20.04
CA ASP A 64 5.64 14.94 -19.17
C ASP A 64 5.00 13.85 -18.30
N LEU A 65 5.28 12.56 -18.58
CA LEU A 65 4.71 11.44 -17.85
C LEU A 65 5.66 10.92 -16.77
N ILE A 66 5.15 10.83 -15.54
CA ILE A 66 5.84 10.21 -14.41
C ILE A 66 5.51 8.71 -14.40
N TYR A 67 6.40 7.90 -14.97
CA TYR A 67 6.24 6.44 -15.02
C TYR A 67 6.29 5.81 -13.62
N ALA A 68 6.99 6.41 -12.66
CA ALA A 68 7.04 5.93 -11.28
C ALA A 68 5.76 6.21 -10.45
N SER A 69 4.62 6.45 -11.10
CA SER A 69 3.30 6.62 -10.45
C SER A 69 2.50 5.30 -10.44
N ASN A 70 1.49 5.21 -9.56
CA ASN A 70 0.55 4.09 -9.47
C ASN A 70 1.22 2.71 -9.32
N LEU A 71 2.34 2.67 -8.60
CA LEU A 71 3.17 1.46 -8.45
C LEU A 71 2.39 0.28 -7.88
N LEU A 72 1.49 0.52 -6.92
CA LEU A 72 0.65 -0.53 -6.35
C LEU A 72 -0.31 -1.13 -7.38
N ALA A 73 -0.95 -0.30 -8.19
CA ALA A 73 -1.82 -0.76 -9.27
C ALA A 73 -1.03 -1.58 -10.30
N LYS A 74 0.16 -1.10 -10.68
CA LYS A 74 1.07 -1.82 -11.59
C LYS A 74 1.49 -3.17 -11.01
N LEU A 75 1.87 -3.21 -9.73
CA LEU A 75 2.27 -4.43 -9.04
C LEU A 75 1.10 -5.41 -8.91
N ALA A 76 -0.08 -4.93 -8.51
CA ALA A 76 -1.30 -5.72 -8.38
C ALA A 76 -1.66 -6.41 -9.69
N LYS A 77 -1.60 -5.67 -10.81
CA LYS A 77 -1.82 -6.20 -12.14
C LYS A 77 -0.73 -7.17 -12.59
N ARG A 78 0.55 -6.82 -12.38
CA ARG A 78 1.71 -7.60 -12.81
C ARG A 78 1.78 -8.97 -12.13
N GLU A 79 1.51 -9.03 -10.82
CA GLU A 79 1.61 -10.26 -10.04
C GLU A 79 0.26 -10.97 -9.82
N ARG A 80 -0.85 -10.35 -10.24
CA ARG A 80 -2.22 -10.80 -10.00
C ARG A 80 -2.45 -11.04 -8.52
N LEU A 81 -2.20 -10.00 -7.72
CA LEU A 81 -2.33 -10.08 -6.26
C LEU A 81 -3.76 -10.44 -5.87
N ASN A 82 -3.90 -11.27 -4.84
CA ASN A 82 -5.16 -11.39 -4.13
C ASN A 82 -5.45 -10.04 -3.47
N CYS A 83 -6.67 -9.56 -3.49
CA CYS A 83 -7.00 -8.27 -2.91
C CYS A 83 -8.45 -8.23 -2.44
N MET A 84 -8.71 -7.34 -1.51
CA MET A 84 -10.07 -6.93 -1.19
C MET A 84 -10.52 -5.94 -2.28
N VAL A 85 -11.77 -6.01 -2.71
CA VAL A 85 -12.36 -5.09 -3.68
C VAL A 85 -13.44 -4.31 -2.94
N LEU A 86 -13.34 -2.98 -2.95
CA LEU A 86 -14.34 -2.06 -2.41
C LEU A 86 -15.03 -1.37 -3.59
N SER A 87 -16.30 -1.66 -3.81
CA SER A 87 -17.09 -1.04 -4.88
C SER A 87 -17.97 0.06 -4.31
N LEU A 88 -17.86 1.28 -4.83
CA LEU A 88 -18.65 2.44 -4.42
C LEU A 88 -19.71 2.71 -5.48
N TYR A 89 -20.99 2.64 -5.10
CA TYR A 89 -22.12 2.78 -6.03
C TYR A 89 -22.74 4.19 -5.98
N PRO A 90 -23.31 4.68 -7.09
CA PRO A 90 -23.95 6.01 -7.14
C PRO A 90 -25.09 6.16 -6.14
N ASP A 91 -25.48 7.43 -5.93
CA ASP A 91 -26.59 7.83 -5.05
C ASP A 91 -26.44 7.26 -3.62
N ASN A 92 -27.51 6.68 -3.07
CA ASN A 92 -27.53 6.04 -1.77
C ASN A 92 -27.55 4.50 -1.88
N GLU A 93 -27.01 3.94 -2.97
CA GLU A 93 -26.89 2.47 -3.11
C GLU A 93 -25.84 1.87 -2.17
N GLY A 94 -24.97 2.69 -1.58
CA GLY A 94 -23.94 2.25 -0.66
C GLY A 94 -22.71 1.66 -1.35
N TYR A 95 -22.07 0.70 -0.69
CA TYR A 95 -20.84 0.07 -1.16
C TYR A 95 -20.88 -1.45 -0.94
N SER A 96 -20.02 -2.21 -1.63
CA SER A 96 -19.83 -3.63 -1.37
C SER A 96 -18.36 -3.98 -1.19
N ILE A 97 -18.10 -5.08 -0.49
CA ILE A 97 -16.77 -5.63 -0.30
C ILE A 97 -16.72 -7.01 -0.93
N MET A 98 -15.61 -7.34 -1.59
CA MET A 98 -15.40 -8.67 -2.15
C MET A 98 -13.96 -9.11 -1.94
N LEU A 99 -13.72 -10.41 -1.91
CA LEU A 99 -12.37 -10.95 -2.01
C LEU A 99 -12.12 -11.42 -3.43
N ARG A 100 -11.08 -10.88 -4.06
CA ARG A 100 -10.62 -11.31 -5.38
C ARG A 100 -9.35 -12.14 -5.24
N SER A 101 -9.43 -13.36 -5.77
CA SER A 101 -8.28 -14.26 -5.86
C SER A 101 -7.45 -13.98 -7.11
N ARG A 102 -6.21 -14.48 -7.14
CA ARG A 102 -5.31 -14.36 -8.30
C ARG A 102 -5.84 -15.00 -9.58
N SER A 103 -6.75 -15.97 -9.45
CA SER A 103 -7.45 -16.59 -10.58
C SER A 103 -8.53 -15.69 -11.16
N GLY A 104 -8.88 -14.59 -10.47
CA GLY A 104 -9.96 -13.67 -10.83
C GLY A 104 -11.31 -14.07 -10.26
N VAL A 105 -11.40 -15.14 -9.47
CA VAL A 105 -12.64 -15.49 -8.76
C VAL A 105 -12.88 -14.45 -7.67
N GLU A 106 -14.08 -13.87 -7.68
CA GLU A 106 -14.57 -12.89 -6.72
C GLU A 106 -15.61 -13.56 -5.81
N SER A 107 -15.48 -13.37 -4.49
CA SER A 107 -16.49 -13.75 -3.51
C SER A 107 -17.10 -12.50 -2.91
N GLU A 108 -18.35 -12.23 -3.28
CA GLU A 108 -19.04 -10.99 -2.95
C GLU A 108 -19.72 -11.06 -1.57
N THR A 109 -19.73 -9.92 -0.86
CA THR A 109 -20.58 -9.70 0.33
C THR A 109 -21.85 -8.94 -0.06
N MET A 110 -22.81 -8.83 0.87
CA MET A 110 -23.95 -7.92 0.68
C MET A 110 -23.50 -6.45 0.55
N LYS A 111 -24.32 -5.63 -0.15
CA LYS A 111 -24.16 -4.17 -0.17
C LYS A 111 -24.46 -3.60 1.22
N LEU A 112 -23.60 -2.70 1.68
CA LEU A 112 -23.72 -1.95 2.92
C LEU A 112 -24.08 -0.50 2.61
N PRO A 113 -24.95 0.13 3.41
CA PRO A 113 -25.34 1.52 3.24
C PRO A 113 -24.17 2.47 3.56
N TYR A 114 -24.20 3.71 3.05
CA TYR A 114 -23.12 4.69 3.29
C TYR A 114 -23.07 5.21 4.74
N GLU A 115 -24.17 5.06 5.47
CA GLU A 115 -24.23 5.32 6.90
C GLU A 115 -23.31 4.40 7.71
N GLU A 116 -22.99 3.21 7.19
CA GLU A 116 -21.94 2.34 7.74
C GLU A 116 -20.56 2.83 7.29
N SER A 117 -20.11 3.97 7.82
CA SER A 117 -18.87 4.62 7.37
C SER A 117 -17.58 3.97 7.90
N GLU A 118 -17.67 3.11 8.92
CA GLU A 118 -16.48 2.64 9.66
C GLU A 118 -15.42 2.03 8.75
N ILE A 119 -15.82 1.17 7.80
CA ILE A 119 -14.90 0.57 6.82
C ILE A 119 -14.27 1.65 5.92
N LEU A 120 -15.07 2.62 5.48
CA LEU A 120 -14.64 3.70 4.61
C LEU A 120 -13.60 4.57 5.32
N ASP A 121 -13.83 4.89 6.60
CA ASP A 121 -12.93 5.68 7.44
C ASP A 121 -11.55 4.99 7.60
N TYR A 122 -11.54 3.67 7.80
CA TYR A 122 -10.29 2.88 7.85
C TYR A 122 -9.58 2.83 6.49
N VAL A 123 -10.32 2.68 5.39
CA VAL A 123 -9.76 2.66 4.04
C VAL A 123 -9.12 4.01 3.70
N ASP A 124 -9.79 5.12 4.04
CA ASP A 124 -9.26 6.48 3.87
C ASP A 124 -8.02 6.73 4.74
N ALA A 125 -7.98 6.16 5.95
CA ALA A 125 -6.79 6.18 6.80
C ALA A 125 -5.66 5.24 6.34
N ALA A 126 -5.90 4.42 5.30
CA ALA A 126 -5.03 3.34 4.85
C ALA A 126 -4.63 2.39 5.99
N GLN A 127 -5.60 2.04 6.84
CA GLN A 127 -5.47 1.14 7.98
C GLN A 127 -6.41 -0.06 7.84
N LEU A 128 -5.97 -1.22 8.27
CA LEU A 128 -6.77 -2.44 8.25
C LEU A 128 -7.74 -2.43 9.44
N PRO A 129 -9.07 -2.50 9.22
CA PRO A 129 -10.03 -2.58 10.31
C PRO A 129 -9.81 -3.86 11.14
N PRO A 130 -9.70 -3.79 12.48
CA PRO A 130 -9.43 -4.96 13.32
C PRO A 130 -10.44 -6.10 13.14
N PHE A 131 -11.73 -5.76 12.97
CA PHE A 131 -12.80 -6.74 12.82
C PHE A 131 -12.75 -7.54 11.51
N LEU A 132 -12.03 -7.07 10.49
CA LEU A 132 -11.83 -7.82 9.25
C LEU A 132 -10.69 -8.83 9.36
N LEU A 133 -9.79 -8.71 10.32
CA LEU A 133 -8.59 -9.55 10.43
C LEU A 133 -8.96 -11.04 10.52
N ASP A 134 -9.84 -11.39 11.46
CA ASP A 134 -10.29 -12.77 11.67
C ASP A 134 -11.04 -13.33 10.45
N LEU A 135 -11.79 -12.48 9.74
CA LEU A 135 -12.54 -12.89 8.55
C LEU A 135 -11.60 -13.21 7.38
N LEU A 136 -10.60 -12.34 7.17
CA LEU A 136 -9.60 -12.50 6.12
C LEU A 136 -8.70 -13.71 6.35
N GLU A 137 -8.36 -14.01 7.61
CA GLU A 137 -7.60 -15.22 7.98
C GLU A 137 -8.42 -16.50 7.70
N LYS A 138 -9.72 -16.49 8.04
CA LYS A 138 -10.62 -17.61 7.78
C LYS A 138 -10.93 -17.85 6.31
N ALA A 139 -10.79 -16.83 5.46
CA ALA A 139 -11.06 -16.93 4.03
C ALA A 139 -10.13 -17.90 3.28
N GLN A 140 -9.05 -18.40 3.91
CA GLN A 140 -8.05 -19.30 3.31
C GLN A 140 -7.41 -18.75 2.02
N MET A 141 -7.46 -17.44 1.83
CA MET A 141 -6.83 -16.73 0.72
C MET A 141 -5.53 -16.10 1.22
N ASN A 142 -4.43 -16.31 0.51
CA ASN A 142 -3.15 -15.64 0.83
C ASN A 142 -3.21 -14.15 0.44
N ILE A 143 -3.97 -13.36 1.21
CA ILE A 143 -4.29 -11.95 0.96
C ILE A 143 -3.40 -10.98 1.74
N PHE A 144 -2.68 -11.48 2.75
CA PHE A 144 -1.76 -10.69 3.55
C PHE A 144 -0.37 -10.60 2.90
N TYR A 145 0.10 -9.38 2.74
CA TYR A 145 1.40 -9.05 2.16
C TYR A 145 2.24 -8.29 3.19
N SER A 146 3.06 -9.00 3.95
CA SER A 146 3.81 -8.42 5.09
C SER A 146 2.88 -7.71 6.08
N GLY A 147 1.77 -8.37 6.43
CA GLY A 147 0.72 -7.83 7.30
C GLY A 147 -0.21 -6.81 6.64
N CYS A 148 0.12 -6.32 5.43
CA CYS A 148 -0.72 -5.38 4.71
C CYS A 148 -1.76 -6.09 3.83
N VAL A 149 -2.89 -5.42 3.56
CA VAL A 149 -3.91 -5.90 2.63
C VAL A 149 -4.01 -4.94 1.46
N VAL A 150 -3.96 -5.48 0.24
CA VAL A 150 -4.19 -4.68 -0.97
C VAL A 150 -5.69 -4.53 -1.18
N VAL A 151 -6.15 -3.30 -1.39
CA VAL A 151 -7.54 -2.97 -1.70
C VAL A 151 -7.61 -2.37 -3.08
N GLU A 152 -8.46 -2.92 -3.93
CA GLU A 152 -8.92 -2.32 -5.18
C GLU A 152 -10.21 -1.54 -4.91
N ILE A 153 -10.21 -0.25 -5.17
CA ILE A 153 -11.40 0.60 -5.08
C ILE A 153 -11.97 0.75 -6.48
N ARG A 154 -13.23 0.36 -6.67
CA ARG A 154 -14.01 0.56 -7.91
C ARG A 154 -15.03 1.65 -7.66
N ASP A 155 -14.77 2.86 -8.17
CA ASP A 155 -15.69 3.98 -8.01
C ASP A 155 -16.64 4.07 -9.21
N TYR A 156 -17.87 3.59 -9.04
CA TYR A 156 -18.94 3.67 -10.04
C TYR A 156 -19.68 5.02 -9.99
N ARG A 157 -19.52 5.80 -8.90
CA ARG A 157 -20.23 7.08 -8.70
C ARG A 157 -19.83 8.13 -9.74
N ARG A 158 -18.61 8.01 -10.27
CA ARG A 158 -18.05 8.97 -11.23
C ARG A 158 -18.37 8.61 -12.68
N SER A 159 -19.10 7.52 -12.94
CA SER A 159 -19.37 7.04 -14.30
C SER A 159 -20.80 7.30 -14.76
N ALA A 160 -20.92 7.91 -15.94
CA ALA A 160 -22.20 8.06 -16.63
C ALA A 160 -22.58 6.83 -17.48
N THR A 161 -21.66 5.88 -17.68
CA THR A 161 -21.82 4.76 -18.63
C THR A 161 -21.74 3.38 -17.96
N GLY A 162 -21.76 3.32 -16.63
CA GLY A 162 -21.63 2.08 -15.86
C GLY A 162 -20.21 1.51 -15.81
N SER A 163 -19.21 2.27 -16.26
CA SER A 163 -17.80 1.98 -15.99
C SER A 163 -17.42 2.35 -14.54
N TYR A 164 -16.23 1.99 -14.10
CA TYR A 164 -15.70 2.41 -12.80
C TYR A 164 -14.29 2.95 -12.96
N ASP A 165 -13.94 3.95 -12.15
CA ASP A 165 -12.54 4.33 -11.95
C ASP A 165 -11.90 3.37 -10.95
N THR A 166 -10.65 2.98 -11.19
CA THR A 166 -9.96 1.98 -10.36
C THR A 166 -8.79 2.60 -9.63
N GLN A 167 -8.79 2.49 -8.31
CA GLN A 167 -7.68 2.89 -7.46
C GLN A 167 -7.21 1.74 -6.59
N TYR A 168 -5.98 1.83 -6.09
CA TYR A 168 -5.43 0.82 -5.20
C TYR A 168 -4.86 1.47 -3.93
N VAL A 169 -5.21 0.90 -2.78
CA VAL A 169 -4.72 1.31 -1.47
C VAL A 169 -4.08 0.11 -0.78
N LEU A 170 -3.00 0.35 -0.04
CA LEU A 170 -2.36 -0.65 0.80
C LEU A 170 -2.77 -0.38 2.26
N LEU A 171 -3.68 -1.20 2.79
CA LEU A 171 -4.07 -1.10 4.19
C LEU A 171 -2.97 -1.68 5.07
N ARG A 172 -2.45 -0.84 5.96
CA ARG A 172 -1.44 -1.23 6.95
C ARG A 172 -2.14 -1.80 8.19
N PRO A 173 -1.51 -2.73 8.93
CA PRO A 173 -2.01 -3.13 10.24
C PRO A 173 -2.32 -1.91 11.11
N SER A 174 -3.49 -1.86 11.75
CA SER A 174 -3.82 -0.73 12.62
C SER A 174 -2.98 -0.78 13.90
N PRO A 175 -2.66 0.38 14.53
CA PRO A 175 -1.89 0.41 15.78
C PRO A 175 -2.57 -0.39 16.92
N GLN A 176 -3.89 -0.47 16.94
CA GLN A 176 -4.66 -1.21 17.93
C GLN A 176 -4.40 -2.73 17.85
N VAL A 177 -4.03 -3.26 16.67
CA VAL A 177 -3.65 -4.67 16.48
C VAL A 177 -2.29 -4.97 17.13
N THR A 178 -1.45 -3.97 17.38
CA THR A 178 -0.16 -4.15 18.09
C THR A 178 -0.29 -4.24 19.62
N GLU A 179 -1.44 -3.88 20.20
CA GLU A 179 -1.68 -4.04 21.64
C GLU A 179 -2.28 -5.42 21.98
N CYS A 180 -3.03 -6.04 21.05
CA CYS A 180 -3.55 -7.40 21.22
C CYS A 180 -2.46 -8.49 21.11
N SER A 181 -1.32 -8.23 20.46
CA SER A 181 -0.19 -9.17 20.41
C SER A 181 0.59 -9.26 21.73
N HIS A 182 0.30 -8.40 22.71
CA HIS A 182 0.87 -8.54 24.07
C HIS A 182 0.04 -9.45 24.99
N PHE A 183 -1.18 -9.83 24.60
CA PHE A 183 -2.09 -10.62 25.45
C PHE A 183 -2.49 -11.99 24.88
N LEU A 184 -2.19 -12.28 23.61
CA LEU A 184 -2.27 -13.64 23.09
C LEU A 184 -0.86 -14.09 22.71
N GLY A 185 -0.31 -14.99 23.52
CA GLY A 185 1.04 -15.51 23.36
C GLY A 185 1.33 -16.03 21.96
N ASP A 186 2.51 -15.71 21.48
CA ASP A 186 3.34 -16.48 20.56
C ASP A 186 2.59 -17.25 19.46
N ALA A 187 2.03 -16.54 18.48
CA ALA A 187 1.63 -17.15 17.21
C ALA A 187 1.93 -16.30 15.97
N VAL A 188 2.40 -15.05 16.10
CA VAL A 188 2.69 -14.17 14.95
C VAL A 188 4.20 -13.93 14.85
N CYS A 189 4.94 -15.01 14.63
CA CYS A 189 6.37 -14.97 14.28
C CYS A 189 6.74 -16.18 13.41
N ILE A 190 6.12 -16.33 12.21
CA ILE A 190 6.75 -16.99 11.05
C ILE A 190 6.28 -16.30 9.77
#